data_AF-A0ABD3FEN4-F1
#
_entry.id   AF-A0ABD3FEN4-F1
#
_cell.length_a   1.000
_cell.length_b   1.000
_cell.length_c   1.000
_cell.angle_alpha   90.00
_cell.angle_beta   90.00
_cell.angle_gamma   90.00
#
_symmetry.space_group_name_H-M   'P 1'
#
loop_
_entity.id
_entity.type
_entity.pdbx_description
1 polymer ?
#
loop_
_entity_poly.entity_id
_entity_poly.type
_entity_poly.pdbx_seq_one_letter_code
_entity_poly.pdbx_strand_id
1 'polypeptide(L)'
;MASFDDLAFTGPPAADTVAGATTAAAELFCRDCNEVPQATTADRKRCLTCGCELERRQQAAAPGLTIPNAMFGGSETSVQELQTMVMRLLTQIGNDWNGGGDTGARRPASDDAVRNLGSFAADQASTIEVAVVVKGIKGEVIAVPGNFGPCESLKERNVVIAEPFDGAKPFQNANEMKDKIVVMERGGCTFARKVLRAQAAGAVAVIVIQTVDIWPYVMTDSTGESKDVMIPAFMMSAKVGKGFVEFVRTKRDEGVLAAIIVRKDARECVICQVEMSIGMKVTRMPCQHMFHTACLHQWLQIGSSCPICRVEIPAKRPTHTSSATSQNAQQRGDFAWSEWFS
;
A
#
# COMPACT_ATOMS: atom_id res chain seq x y z
N MET A 1 23.61 -61.53 -23.85
CA MET A 1 24.08 -62.02 -25.17
C MET A 1 22.92 -61.81 -26.13
N ALA A 2 22.83 -60.62 -26.73
CA ALA A 2 23.45 -60.18 -28.01
C ALA A 2 22.50 -60.51 -29.19
N SER A 3 21.95 -59.52 -29.88
CA SER A 3 22.50 -58.91 -31.12
C SER A 3 21.70 -57.59 -31.39
N PHE A 4 22.21 -56.38 -31.71
CA PHE A 4 23.31 -55.84 -32.55
C PHE A 4 23.30 -56.48 -33.95
N ASP A 5 22.97 -55.84 -35.07
CA ASP A 5 23.24 -54.49 -35.59
C ASP A 5 22.23 -54.16 -36.72
N ASP A 6 21.96 -52.87 -36.95
CA ASP A 6 22.11 -52.27 -38.28
C ASP A 6 21.90 -50.73 -38.25
N LEU A 7 23.04 -50.04 -38.20
CA LEU A 7 23.18 -48.63 -38.55
C LEU A 7 23.50 -48.52 -40.05
N ALA A 8 22.63 -47.88 -40.83
CA ALA A 8 22.97 -47.39 -42.17
C ALA A 8 22.93 -45.86 -42.19
N PHE A 9 24.12 -45.28 -42.20
CA PHE A 9 24.43 -43.89 -42.57
C PHE A 9 24.11 -43.67 -44.06
N THR A 10 23.28 -42.68 -44.39
CA THR A 10 23.39 -41.94 -45.65
C THR A 10 23.17 -40.45 -45.37
N GLY A 11 24.13 -39.63 -45.82
CA GLY A 11 24.09 -38.16 -45.75
C GLY A 11 23.16 -37.53 -46.81
N PRO A 12 23.10 -36.20 -46.86
CA PRO A 12 21.89 -35.44 -47.21
C PRO A 12 21.75 -35.16 -48.72
N PRO A 13 20.54 -34.92 -49.25
CA PRO A 13 20.38 -34.09 -50.44
C PRO A 13 20.25 -32.61 -50.06
N ALA A 14 20.74 -31.79 -50.98
CA ALA A 14 20.93 -30.36 -50.88
C ALA A 14 19.63 -29.54 -50.79
N ALA A 15 19.84 -28.29 -50.37
CA ALA A 15 18.87 -27.24 -50.12
C ALA A 15 17.94 -26.93 -51.30
N ASP A 16 16.64 -26.82 -50.99
CA ASP A 16 15.72 -25.92 -51.68
C ASP A 16 15.28 -24.82 -50.71
N THR A 17 15.83 -23.63 -50.92
CA THR A 17 15.37 -22.39 -50.31
C THR A 17 14.06 -21.94 -50.96
N VAL A 18 12.97 -21.94 -50.20
CA VAL A 18 11.82 -21.07 -50.46
C VAL A 18 11.39 -20.40 -49.16
N ALA A 19 11.53 -19.09 -49.12
CA ALA A 19 11.06 -18.22 -48.06
C ALA A 19 9.53 -18.03 -48.16
N GLY A 20 8.84 -17.96 -47.01
CA GLY A 20 7.56 -17.25 -46.92
C GLY A 20 6.51 -17.86 -45.98
N ALA A 21 6.19 -17.10 -44.92
CA ALA A 21 5.04 -17.20 -44.02
C ALA A 21 5.07 -18.25 -42.89
N THR A 22 5.79 -17.93 -41.80
CA THR A 22 5.47 -18.44 -40.47
C THR A 22 4.17 -17.81 -39.98
N THR A 23 3.08 -18.58 -39.98
CA THR A 23 1.87 -18.24 -39.22
C THR A 23 2.21 -18.21 -37.73
N ALA A 24 2.11 -17.03 -37.11
CA ALA A 24 2.34 -16.86 -35.68
C ALA A 24 1.40 -17.78 -34.87
N ALA A 25 1.97 -18.72 -34.12
CA ALA A 25 1.22 -19.52 -33.16
C ALA A 25 0.64 -18.56 -32.10
N ALA A 26 -0.69 -18.48 -32.02
CA ALA A 26 -1.35 -17.57 -31.10
C ALA A 26 -1.08 -17.99 -29.65
N GLU A 27 -0.37 -17.16 -28.90
CA GLU A 27 -0.07 -17.40 -27.47
C GLU A 27 -1.38 -17.37 -26.65
N LEU A 28 -1.58 -18.42 -25.86
CA LEU A 28 -2.68 -18.52 -24.89
C LEU A 28 -2.31 -17.76 -23.61
N PHE A 29 -3.28 -17.06 -23.04
CA PHE A 29 -3.10 -16.15 -21.91
C PHE A 29 -4.14 -16.41 -20.82
N CYS A 30 -3.72 -16.32 -19.56
CA CYS A 30 -4.63 -16.44 -18.41
C CYS A 30 -4.98 -15.05 -17.89
N ARG A 31 -6.25 -14.65 -18.00
CA ARG A 31 -6.71 -13.32 -17.58
C ARG A 31 -6.61 -13.09 -16.07
N ASP A 32 -6.90 -14.11 -15.27
CA ASP A 32 -6.93 -13.99 -13.81
C ASP A 32 -5.52 -14.02 -13.19
N CYS A 33 -4.56 -14.70 -13.84
CA CYS A 33 -3.16 -14.67 -13.43
C CYS A 33 -2.37 -13.55 -14.11
N ASN A 34 -2.96 -12.89 -15.12
CA ASN A 34 -2.34 -11.85 -15.95
C ASN A 34 -0.96 -12.21 -16.53
N GLU A 35 -0.74 -13.50 -16.82
CA GLU A 35 0.51 -14.05 -17.32
C GLU A 35 0.26 -15.16 -18.37
N VAL A 36 1.30 -15.48 -19.16
CA VAL A 36 1.31 -16.68 -20.01
C VAL A 36 1.58 -17.88 -19.11
N PRO A 37 0.63 -18.82 -18.95
CA PRO A 37 0.77 -19.91 -18.00
C PRO A 37 1.93 -20.84 -18.38
N GLN A 38 2.86 -21.06 -17.45
CA GLN A 38 4.02 -21.96 -17.64
C GLN A 38 3.62 -23.44 -17.74
N ALA A 39 2.44 -23.81 -17.23
CA ALA A 39 1.86 -25.14 -17.31
C ALA A 39 0.33 -25.06 -17.51
N THR A 40 -0.22 -25.96 -18.31
CA THR A 40 -1.65 -26.04 -18.63
C THR A 40 -2.17 -27.45 -18.38
N THR A 41 -3.50 -27.60 -18.22
CA THR A 41 -4.15 -28.91 -18.15
C THR A 41 -3.87 -29.73 -19.42
N ALA A 42 -4.08 -31.05 -19.40
CA ALA A 42 -3.74 -31.95 -20.52
C ALA A 42 -4.39 -31.55 -21.87
N ASP A 43 -5.55 -30.89 -21.81
CA ASP A 43 -6.29 -30.34 -22.96
C ASP A 43 -5.84 -28.93 -23.38
N ARG A 44 -4.85 -28.34 -22.69
CA ARG A 44 -4.26 -26.99 -22.89
C ARG A 44 -5.26 -25.83 -22.89
N LYS A 45 -6.44 -26.02 -22.30
CA LYS A 45 -7.50 -25.01 -22.27
C LYS A 45 -7.64 -24.30 -20.93
N ARG A 46 -7.05 -24.82 -19.85
CA ARG A 46 -7.19 -24.24 -18.51
C ARG A 46 -5.84 -23.99 -17.85
N CYS A 47 -5.77 -22.90 -17.10
CA CYS A 47 -4.63 -22.57 -16.27
C CYS A 47 -4.50 -23.60 -15.14
N LEU A 48 -3.33 -24.21 -14.98
CA LEU A 48 -3.10 -25.18 -13.91
C LEU A 48 -3.05 -24.51 -12.51
N THR A 49 -2.79 -23.20 -12.47
CA THR A 49 -2.67 -22.41 -11.24
C THR A 49 -4.01 -21.97 -10.68
N CYS A 50 -4.92 -21.46 -11.54
CA CYS A 50 -6.23 -20.94 -11.10
C CYS A 50 -7.45 -21.73 -11.59
N GLY A 51 -7.29 -22.66 -12.55
CA GLY A 51 -8.38 -23.47 -13.10
C GLY A 51 -9.25 -22.78 -14.18
N CYS A 52 -9.03 -21.49 -14.44
CA CYS A 52 -9.78 -20.71 -15.40
C CYS A 52 -9.39 -21.03 -16.86
N GLU A 53 -10.32 -20.80 -17.78
CA GLU A 53 -10.14 -21.08 -19.21
C GLU A 53 -9.20 -20.05 -19.85
N LEU A 54 -8.30 -20.51 -20.69
CA LEU A 54 -7.25 -19.69 -21.31
C LEU A 54 -7.80 -19.04 -22.57
N GLU A 55 -7.56 -17.73 -22.69
CA GLU A 55 -8.00 -16.95 -23.83
C GLU A 55 -6.86 -16.81 -24.84
N ARG A 56 -7.21 -16.77 -26.13
CA ARG A 56 -6.24 -16.55 -27.20
C ARG A 56 -5.92 -15.06 -27.26
N ARG A 57 -4.64 -14.68 -27.10
CA ARG A 57 -4.23 -13.28 -27.20
C ARG A 57 -4.38 -12.83 -28.65
N GLN A 58 -5.53 -12.26 -29.02
CA GLN A 58 -5.63 -11.49 -30.24
C GLN A 58 -4.70 -10.30 -30.08
N GLN A 59 -3.74 -10.13 -30.99
CA GLN A 59 -3.02 -8.87 -31.12
C GLN A 59 -4.08 -7.82 -31.47
N ALA A 60 -4.56 -7.10 -30.46
CA ALA A 60 -5.37 -5.93 -30.68
C ALA A 60 -4.47 -4.90 -31.37
N ALA A 61 -4.68 -4.71 -32.68
CA ALA A 61 -4.36 -3.43 -33.29
C ALA A 61 -5.02 -2.36 -32.41
N ALA A 62 -4.25 -1.34 -32.02
CA ALA A 62 -4.69 -0.28 -31.14
C ALA A 62 -6.10 0.22 -31.55
N PRO A 63 -7.01 0.48 -30.59
CA PRO A 63 -8.33 0.97 -30.93
C PRO A 63 -8.19 2.37 -31.52
N GLY A 64 -8.23 2.45 -32.85
CA GLY A 64 -8.45 3.69 -33.58
C GLY A 64 -9.85 4.19 -33.24
N LEU A 65 -9.91 5.23 -32.42
CA LEU A 65 -11.13 6.01 -32.18
C LEU A 65 -11.55 6.67 -33.49
N THR A 66 -12.49 6.06 -34.20
CA THR A 66 -13.25 6.73 -35.26
C THR A 66 -14.43 7.42 -34.59
N ILE A 67 -14.29 8.72 -34.35
CA ILE A 67 -15.40 9.60 -33.95
C ILE A 67 -16.06 10.10 -35.25
N PRO A 68 -17.40 10.04 -35.39
CA PRO A 68 -18.07 10.53 -36.58
C PRO A 68 -17.79 12.02 -36.79
N ASN A 69 -17.26 12.35 -37.97
CA ASN A 69 -16.90 13.70 -38.35
C ASN A 69 -18.16 14.48 -38.76
N ALA A 70 -18.94 14.93 -37.77
CA ALA A 70 -20.01 15.88 -37.99
C ALA A 70 -20.31 16.62 -36.68
N MET A 71 -19.71 17.81 -36.49
CA MET A 71 -20.38 19.02 -35.95
C MET A 71 -19.45 20.14 -35.47
N PHE A 72 -18.14 20.15 -35.76
CA PHE A 72 -17.32 21.33 -35.47
C PHE A 72 -16.44 21.70 -36.66
N GLY A 73 -16.88 22.73 -37.39
CA GLY A 73 -16.02 23.46 -38.31
C GLY A 73 -15.12 24.42 -37.53
N GLY A 74 -13.85 24.49 -37.94
CA GLY A 74 -12.90 25.53 -37.53
C GLY A 74 -11.69 25.01 -36.75
N SER A 75 -10.56 24.91 -37.46
CA SER A 75 -9.18 24.61 -37.01
C SER A 75 -8.98 23.29 -36.25
N GLU A 76 -8.62 22.23 -36.98
CA GLU A 76 -8.08 21.00 -36.42
C GLU A 76 -6.70 21.27 -35.80
N THR A 77 -6.64 21.56 -34.50
CA THR A 77 -5.45 21.19 -33.75
C THR A 77 -5.54 19.69 -33.48
N SER A 78 -4.62 18.93 -34.06
CA SER A 78 -4.61 17.48 -33.93
C SER A 78 -4.47 17.07 -32.46
N VAL A 79 -4.99 15.89 -32.08
CA VAL A 79 -4.77 15.32 -30.73
C VAL A 79 -3.27 15.23 -30.40
N GLN A 80 -2.43 15.05 -31.43
CA GLN A 80 -0.98 15.08 -31.32
C GLN A 80 -0.44 16.48 -31.02
N GLU A 81 -1.01 17.55 -31.57
CA GLU A 81 -0.67 18.93 -31.24
C GLU A 81 -1.14 19.31 -29.84
N LEU A 82 -2.30 18.84 -29.40
CA LEU A 82 -2.75 18.99 -28.00
C LEU A 82 -1.83 18.23 -27.04
N GLN A 83 -1.46 16.99 -27.34
CA GLN A 83 -0.45 16.26 -26.55
C GLN A 83 0.90 16.97 -26.55
N THR A 84 1.32 17.52 -27.68
CA THR A 84 2.58 18.26 -27.79
C THR A 84 2.51 19.59 -27.04
N MET A 85 1.37 20.28 -27.04
CA MET A 85 1.12 21.48 -26.24
C MET A 85 1.10 21.16 -24.76
N VAL A 86 0.44 20.09 -24.32
CA VAL A 86 0.44 19.65 -22.92
C VAL A 86 1.86 19.29 -22.47
N MET A 87 2.62 18.56 -23.27
CA MET A 87 4.02 18.24 -22.96
C MET A 87 4.90 19.49 -22.95
N ARG A 88 4.68 20.46 -23.83
CA ARG A 88 5.36 21.77 -23.80
C ARG A 88 4.98 22.59 -22.57
N LEU A 89 3.70 22.64 -22.20
CA LEU A 89 3.23 23.32 -20.98
C LEU A 89 3.81 22.68 -19.71
N LEU A 90 3.86 21.35 -19.63
CA LEU A 90 4.51 20.62 -18.53
C LEU A 90 6.04 20.88 -18.48
N THR A 91 6.64 21.12 -19.64
CA THR A 91 8.06 21.51 -19.76
C THR A 91 8.26 22.98 -19.36
N GLN A 92 7.33 23.87 -19.70
CA GLN A 92 7.43 25.31 -19.47
C GLN A 92 7.08 25.71 -18.03
N ILE A 93 6.03 25.09 -17.44
CA ILE A 93 5.79 25.08 -15.99
C ILE A 93 7.00 24.48 -15.24
N GLY A 94 7.74 23.58 -15.91
CA GLY A 94 9.01 23.05 -15.41
C GLY A 94 10.22 23.97 -15.48
N ASN A 95 10.20 24.96 -16.38
CA ASN A 95 11.33 25.84 -16.67
C ASN A 95 11.18 27.24 -16.06
N ASP A 96 9.96 27.69 -15.73
CA ASP A 96 9.71 28.99 -15.10
C ASP A 96 10.05 29.03 -13.60
N TRP A 97 10.53 27.92 -13.04
CA TRP A 97 11.14 27.84 -11.71
C TRP A 97 12.65 28.09 -11.73
N ASN A 98 13.15 28.82 -12.73
CA ASN A 98 14.57 29.21 -12.82
C ASN A 98 14.88 30.37 -11.86
N GLY A 99 14.74 30.10 -10.57
CA GLY A 99 15.27 30.89 -9.47
C GLY A 99 16.36 30.09 -8.76
N GLY A 100 17.57 30.15 -9.31
CA GLY A 100 18.86 29.79 -8.70
C GLY A 100 18.86 28.79 -7.54
N GLY A 101 19.01 27.51 -7.86
CA GLY A 101 19.40 26.48 -6.90
C GLY A 101 19.20 25.09 -7.45
N ASP A 102 20.21 24.22 -7.32
CA ASP A 102 20.08 22.76 -7.52
C ASP A 102 19.06 22.20 -6.51
N THR A 103 17.76 22.40 -6.77
CA THR A 103 16.69 21.72 -6.07
C THR A 103 16.46 20.41 -6.79
N GLY A 104 16.81 19.29 -6.16
CA GLY A 104 16.80 17.93 -6.70
C GLY A 104 15.44 17.36 -7.13
N ALA A 105 14.49 18.19 -7.54
CA ALA A 105 13.08 17.85 -7.74
C ALA A 105 12.75 17.05 -9.03
N ARG A 106 13.74 16.66 -9.85
CA ARG A 106 13.53 15.81 -11.04
C ARG A 106 14.59 14.73 -11.22
N ARG A 107 15.26 14.33 -10.15
CA ARG A 107 16.17 13.18 -10.24
C ARG A 107 15.40 11.91 -9.87
N PRO A 108 15.53 10.83 -10.66
CA PRO A 108 15.00 9.53 -10.28
C PRO A 108 15.53 9.15 -8.89
N ALA A 109 14.72 8.43 -8.12
CA ALA A 109 15.19 7.82 -6.88
C ALA A 109 16.35 6.85 -7.18
N SER A 110 17.29 6.71 -6.24
CA SER A 110 18.33 5.69 -6.37
C SER A 110 17.73 4.29 -6.26
N ASP A 111 18.28 3.31 -6.98
CA ASP A 111 17.77 1.95 -6.96
C ASP A 111 17.82 1.35 -5.55
N ASP A 112 18.83 1.72 -4.75
CA ASP A 112 18.92 1.36 -3.33
C ASP A 112 17.80 1.98 -2.50
N ALA A 113 17.48 3.26 -2.72
CA ALA A 113 16.39 3.92 -2.01
C ALA A 113 15.04 3.26 -2.32
N VAL A 114 14.79 2.91 -3.59
CA VAL A 114 13.56 2.22 -4.00
C VAL A 114 13.50 0.80 -3.42
N ARG A 115 14.62 0.05 -3.46
CA ARG A 115 14.71 -1.30 -2.84
C ARG A 115 14.46 -1.29 -1.33
N ASN A 116 14.86 -0.21 -0.66
CA ASN A 116 14.69 -0.06 0.78
C ASN A 116 13.28 0.41 1.16
N LEU A 117 12.41 0.73 0.19
CA LEU A 117 11.00 0.97 0.49
C LEU A 117 10.31 -0.34 0.83
N GLY A 118 9.69 -0.38 2.01
CA GLY A 118 8.88 -1.51 2.44
C GLY A 118 7.74 -1.77 1.45
N SER A 119 7.84 -2.88 0.72
CA SER A 119 6.77 -3.39 -0.13
C SER A 119 6.17 -4.63 0.51
N PHE A 120 4.85 -4.65 0.65
CA PHE A 120 4.12 -5.72 1.33
C PHE A 120 2.79 -5.97 0.61
N ALA A 121 2.20 -7.14 0.86
CA ALA A 121 0.82 -7.38 0.44
C ALA A 121 -0.09 -6.51 1.32
N ALA A 122 -0.99 -5.75 0.68
CA ALA A 122 -1.98 -4.95 1.36
C ALA A 122 -2.77 -5.87 2.30
N ASP A 123 -2.73 -5.57 3.59
CA ASP A 123 -3.55 -6.23 4.60
C ASP A 123 -4.79 -5.37 4.90
N GLN A 124 -5.67 -5.88 5.75
CA GLN A 124 -6.86 -5.15 6.16
C GLN A 124 -6.52 -3.76 6.75
N ALA A 125 -5.45 -3.63 7.52
CA ALA A 125 -5.10 -2.34 8.12
C ALA A 125 -4.53 -1.33 7.11
N SER A 126 -3.99 -1.80 5.99
CA SER A 126 -3.50 -0.98 4.89
C SER A 126 -4.61 -0.49 3.95
N THR A 127 -5.81 -1.07 4.00
CA THR A 127 -6.91 -0.73 3.07
C THR A 127 -8.06 -0.03 3.77
N ILE A 128 -8.13 -0.22 5.09
CA ILE A 128 -9.19 0.32 5.94
C ILE A 128 -8.76 1.65 6.58
N GLU A 129 -9.66 2.64 6.53
CA GLU A 129 -9.60 3.81 7.40
C GLU A 129 -10.58 3.63 8.56
N VAL A 130 -10.11 3.91 9.78
CA VAL A 130 -10.95 3.90 10.97
C VAL A 130 -11.00 5.30 11.55
N ALA A 131 -12.22 5.82 11.65
CA ALA A 131 -12.52 7.10 12.27
C ALA A 131 -13.30 6.87 13.57
N VAL A 132 -12.83 7.46 14.66
CA VAL A 132 -13.54 7.51 15.93
C VAL A 132 -14.15 8.90 16.07
N VAL A 133 -15.48 8.94 16.10
CA VAL A 133 -16.26 10.17 16.21
C VAL A 133 -16.74 10.30 17.65
N VAL A 134 -16.25 11.31 18.35
CA VAL A 134 -16.53 11.51 19.77
C VAL A 134 -17.48 12.68 19.94
N LYS A 135 -18.60 12.47 20.63
CA LYS A 135 -19.58 13.53 20.89
C LYS A 135 -18.93 14.64 21.72
N GLY A 136 -18.93 15.86 21.16
CA GLY A 136 -18.33 17.04 21.79
C GLY A 136 -16.91 17.36 21.33
N ILE A 137 -16.27 16.50 20.52
CA ILE A 137 -15.02 16.80 19.82
C ILE A 137 -15.34 17.09 18.36
N LYS A 138 -14.81 18.19 17.81
CA LYS A 138 -14.97 18.51 16.39
C LYS A 138 -14.01 17.65 15.56
N GLY A 139 -14.54 17.01 14.53
CA GLY A 139 -13.77 16.19 13.59
C GLY A 139 -13.72 14.71 13.96
N GLU A 140 -12.90 13.97 13.23
CA GLU A 140 -12.71 12.53 13.41
C GLU A 140 -11.33 12.24 13.96
N VAL A 141 -11.23 11.31 14.90
CA VAL A 141 -9.95 10.80 15.38
C VAL A 141 -9.59 9.57 14.59
N ILE A 142 -8.45 9.61 13.89
CA ILE A 142 -7.98 8.46 13.13
C ILE A 142 -7.43 7.38 14.07
N ALA A 143 -7.83 6.14 13.81
CA ALA A 143 -7.31 4.95 14.46
C ALA A 143 -6.86 3.92 13.42
N VAL A 144 -6.03 2.97 13.85
CA VAL A 144 -5.50 1.88 13.02
C VAL A 144 -6.04 0.56 13.55
N PRO A 145 -6.68 -0.29 12.73
CA PRO A 145 -7.19 -1.56 13.20
C PRO A 145 -6.07 -2.54 13.55
N GLY A 146 -6.32 -3.43 14.50
CA GLY A 146 -5.47 -4.59 14.74
C GLY A 146 -5.59 -5.60 13.59
N ASN A 147 -4.58 -6.48 13.46
CA ASN A 147 -4.65 -7.63 12.57
C ASN A 147 -5.40 -8.83 13.21
N PHE A 148 -6.25 -8.53 14.19
CA PHE A 148 -7.04 -9.50 14.92
C PHE A 148 -8.34 -8.85 15.40
N GLY A 149 -9.32 -9.69 15.71
CA GLY A 149 -10.69 -9.24 15.95
C GLY A 149 -11.37 -8.72 14.67
N PRO A 150 -12.69 -8.50 14.72
CA PRO A 150 -13.42 -7.93 13.60
C PRO A 150 -13.03 -6.46 13.35
N CYS A 151 -12.95 -6.08 12.08
CA CYS A 151 -12.81 -4.69 11.67
C CYS A 151 -14.15 -4.16 11.16
N GLU A 152 -14.99 -3.69 12.09
CA GLU A 152 -16.38 -3.33 11.84
C GLU A 152 -16.76 -1.99 12.49
N SER A 153 -17.71 -1.30 11.86
CA SER A 153 -18.25 -0.06 12.41
C SER A 153 -19.09 -0.33 13.65
N LEU A 154 -18.98 0.54 14.64
CA LEU A 154 -19.74 0.48 15.88
C LEU A 154 -20.58 1.74 16.02
N LYS A 155 -21.89 1.56 16.24
CA LYS A 155 -22.80 2.67 16.60
C LYS A 155 -22.33 3.33 17.90
N GLU A 156 -22.87 4.51 18.18
CA GLU A 156 -22.52 5.27 19.39
C GLU A 156 -22.63 4.42 20.67
N ARG A 157 -21.56 4.43 21.47
CA ARG A 157 -21.43 3.72 22.75
C ARG A 157 -20.71 4.60 23.76
N ASN A 158 -20.97 4.34 25.04
CA ASN A 158 -20.22 4.99 26.10
C ASN A 158 -18.76 4.53 26.07
N VAL A 159 -17.86 5.44 26.42
CA VAL A 159 -16.42 5.21 26.52
C VAL A 159 -16.07 5.07 28.00
N VAL A 160 -15.23 4.10 28.33
CA VAL A 160 -14.68 3.91 29.68
C VAL A 160 -13.17 3.75 29.60
N ILE A 161 -12.45 4.38 30.52
CA ILE A 161 -11.00 4.20 30.66
C ILE A 161 -10.77 2.99 31.56
N ALA A 162 -9.92 2.08 31.12
CA ALA A 162 -9.55 0.92 31.91
C ALA A 162 -8.76 1.30 33.19
N GLU A 163 -9.00 0.58 34.28
CA GLU A 163 -8.22 0.69 35.51
C GLU A 163 -7.73 -0.71 35.95
N PRO A 164 -6.43 -1.03 35.89
CA PRO A 164 -5.32 -0.17 35.47
C PRO A 164 -5.36 0.16 33.98
N PHE A 165 -4.80 1.32 33.62
CA PHE A 165 -4.88 1.85 32.26
C PHE A 165 -4.15 1.00 31.22
N ASP A 166 -3.07 0.33 31.61
CA ASP A 166 -2.35 -0.62 30.77
C ASP A 166 -3.10 -1.93 30.55
N GLY A 167 -4.20 -2.18 31.26
CA GLY A 167 -4.98 -3.40 31.23
C GLY A 167 -4.17 -4.69 31.40
N ALA A 168 -2.99 -4.64 32.03
CA ALA A 168 -2.09 -5.77 32.22
C ALA A 168 -2.52 -6.68 33.38
N LYS A 169 -3.28 -6.13 34.32
CA LYS A 169 -3.85 -6.82 35.48
C LYS A 169 -5.39 -6.84 35.36
N PRO A 170 -6.10 -7.65 36.18
CA PRO A 170 -7.56 -7.60 36.24
C PRO A 170 -8.08 -6.17 36.48
N PHE A 171 -9.15 -5.81 35.79
CA PHE A 171 -9.71 -4.45 35.87
C PHE A 171 -10.45 -4.24 37.18
N GLN A 172 -10.14 -3.15 37.87
CA GLN A 172 -10.83 -2.69 39.08
C GLN A 172 -12.26 -2.22 38.75
N ASN A 173 -12.44 -1.62 37.58
CA ASN A 173 -13.73 -1.12 37.08
C ASN A 173 -14.36 -2.03 36.01
N ALA A 174 -14.13 -3.35 36.09
CA ALA A 174 -14.66 -4.31 35.12
C ALA A 174 -16.19 -4.25 34.95
N ASN A 175 -16.90 -3.99 36.05
CA ASN A 175 -18.36 -3.81 36.08
C ASN A 175 -18.85 -2.61 35.24
N GLU A 176 -17.99 -1.63 34.97
CA GLU A 176 -18.33 -0.46 34.17
C GLU A 176 -18.15 -0.68 32.66
N MET A 177 -17.55 -1.80 32.23
CA MET A 177 -17.11 -2.02 30.84
C MET A 177 -18.17 -2.62 29.92
N LYS A 178 -19.22 -3.22 30.50
CA LYS A 178 -20.28 -3.88 29.74
C LYS A 178 -20.93 -2.91 28.75
N ASP A 179 -21.01 -3.33 27.48
CA ASP A 179 -21.59 -2.57 26.37
C ASP A 179 -20.89 -1.23 26.08
N LYS A 180 -19.62 -1.07 26.49
CA LYS A 180 -18.83 0.15 26.27
C LYS A 180 -17.59 -0.07 25.41
N ILE A 181 -17.07 1.03 24.87
CA ILE A 181 -15.76 1.10 24.23
C ILE A 181 -14.72 1.31 25.35
N VAL A 182 -13.79 0.38 25.49
CA VAL A 182 -12.75 0.45 26.52
C VAL A 182 -11.49 1.09 25.96
N VAL A 183 -10.99 2.11 26.64
CA VAL A 183 -9.73 2.80 26.30
C VAL A 183 -8.63 2.36 27.26
N MET A 184 -7.50 1.97 26.73
CA MET A 184 -6.33 1.49 27.47
C MET A 184 -5.04 1.95 26.81
N GLU A 185 -3.92 2.00 27.51
CA GLU A 185 -2.63 2.30 26.90
C GLU A 185 -1.91 1.04 26.40
N ARG A 186 -0.94 1.25 25.51
CA ARG A 186 0.05 0.25 25.12
C ARG A 186 1.02 0.00 26.28
N GLY A 187 1.31 -1.26 26.54
CA GLY A 187 2.30 -1.70 27.52
C GLY A 187 1.77 -2.81 28.40
N GLY A 188 2.65 -3.33 29.26
CA GLY A 188 2.33 -4.28 30.34
C GLY A 188 1.99 -5.73 29.92
N CYS A 189 1.39 -5.95 28.74
CA CYS A 189 1.11 -7.28 28.18
C CYS A 189 0.85 -7.24 26.66
N THR A 190 0.63 -8.40 26.04
CA THR A 190 0.33 -8.53 24.59
C THR A 190 -1.01 -7.89 24.23
N PHE A 191 -1.14 -7.32 23.02
CA PHE A 191 -2.38 -6.66 22.58
C PHE A 191 -3.61 -7.58 22.60
N ALA A 192 -3.46 -8.83 22.15
CA ALA A 192 -4.53 -9.81 22.21
C ALA A 192 -4.99 -10.03 23.64
N ARG A 193 -4.07 -10.23 24.59
CA ARG A 193 -4.41 -10.50 26.00
C ARG A 193 -5.20 -9.37 26.65
N LYS A 194 -4.80 -8.12 26.44
CA LYS A 194 -5.52 -6.95 27.00
C LYS A 194 -6.93 -6.84 26.40
N VAL A 195 -7.08 -7.08 25.10
CA VAL A 195 -8.39 -7.07 24.44
C VAL A 195 -9.28 -8.21 24.94
N LEU A 196 -8.74 -9.42 25.09
CA LEU A 196 -9.47 -10.56 25.68
C LEU A 196 -9.96 -10.28 27.09
N ARG A 197 -9.16 -9.59 27.93
CA ARG A 197 -9.62 -9.19 29.27
C ARG A 197 -10.80 -8.20 29.18
N ALA A 198 -10.74 -7.23 28.28
CA ALA A 198 -11.82 -6.25 28.13
C ALA A 198 -13.10 -6.92 27.59
N GLN A 199 -12.94 -7.84 26.63
CA GLN A 199 -14.02 -8.69 26.13
C GLN A 199 -14.67 -9.51 27.25
N ALA A 200 -13.86 -10.12 28.13
CA ALA A 200 -14.37 -10.85 29.29
C ALA A 200 -15.14 -9.96 30.28
N ALA A 201 -14.82 -8.65 30.32
CA ALA A 201 -15.57 -7.65 31.09
C ALA A 201 -16.83 -7.11 30.35
N GLY A 202 -17.13 -7.62 29.15
CA GLY A 202 -18.29 -7.23 28.35
C GLY A 202 -18.09 -6.00 27.47
N ALA A 203 -16.84 -5.59 27.24
CA ALA A 203 -16.54 -4.52 26.29
C ALA A 203 -17.00 -4.91 24.88
N VAL A 204 -17.45 -3.92 24.10
CA VAL A 204 -17.88 -4.13 22.70
C VAL A 204 -16.81 -3.70 21.68
N ALA A 205 -15.83 -2.91 22.10
CA ALA A 205 -14.63 -2.60 21.33
C ALA A 205 -13.52 -2.08 22.25
N VAL A 206 -12.28 -2.11 21.76
CA VAL A 206 -11.11 -1.60 22.47
C VAL A 206 -10.36 -0.57 21.63
N ILE A 207 -9.95 0.52 22.27
CA ILE A 207 -9.03 1.52 21.71
C ILE A 207 -7.75 1.50 22.56
N VAL A 208 -6.63 1.17 21.93
CA VAL A 208 -5.30 1.19 22.55
C VAL A 208 -4.59 2.50 22.21
N ILE A 209 -4.17 3.24 23.22
CA ILE A 209 -3.41 4.48 23.08
C ILE A 209 -1.93 4.15 22.99
N GLN A 210 -1.29 4.57 21.90
CA GLN A 210 0.15 4.49 21.75
C GLN A 210 0.86 5.35 22.81
N THR A 211 2.04 4.93 23.28
CA THR A 211 2.82 5.65 24.30
C THR A 211 3.89 6.56 23.72
N VAL A 212 4.31 6.31 22.48
CA VAL A 212 5.33 7.10 21.76
C VAL A 212 4.67 7.91 20.64
N ASP A 213 5.15 9.13 20.39
CA ASP A 213 4.60 10.02 19.35
C ASP A 213 5.08 9.61 17.93
N ILE A 214 4.68 8.41 17.54
CA ILE A 214 4.83 7.86 16.20
C ILE A 214 3.46 7.58 15.61
N TRP A 215 3.40 7.44 14.28
CA TRP A 215 2.19 7.00 13.62
C TRP A 215 1.72 5.66 14.20
N PRO A 216 0.44 5.51 14.56
CA PRO A 216 -0.07 4.27 15.11
C PRO A 216 0.12 3.12 14.11
N TYR A 217 0.54 1.98 14.61
CA TYR A 217 0.84 0.81 13.80
C TYR A 217 -0.19 -0.29 14.03
N VAL A 218 -0.23 -1.25 13.11
CA VAL A 218 -1.13 -2.39 13.18
C VAL A 218 -0.78 -3.24 14.39
N MET A 219 -1.71 -3.38 15.34
CA MET A 219 -1.50 -4.29 16.47
C MET A 219 -1.46 -5.72 15.94
N THR A 220 -0.32 -6.39 16.12
CA THR A 220 -0.13 -7.78 15.69
C THR A 220 -0.22 -8.73 16.87
N ASP A 221 -0.68 -9.95 16.57
CA ASP A 221 -0.64 -11.05 17.53
C ASP A 221 0.74 -11.70 17.51
N SER A 222 1.54 -11.41 18.53
CA SER A 222 2.88 -11.96 18.70
C SER A 222 2.89 -13.38 19.24
N THR A 223 1.79 -13.87 19.82
CA THR A 223 1.75 -15.07 20.68
C THR A 223 0.71 -16.10 20.24
N GLY A 224 -0.10 -15.80 19.23
CA GLY A 224 -1.18 -16.69 18.76
C GLY A 224 -2.42 -16.69 19.67
N GLU A 225 -2.50 -15.76 20.63
CA GLU A 225 -3.58 -15.64 21.61
C GLU A 225 -4.83 -14.98 21.01
N SER A 226 -4.75 -14.39 19.82
CA SER A 226 -5.82 -13.57 19.25
C SER A 226 -7.01 -14.35 18.69
N LYS A 227 -6.93 -15.68 18.65
CA LYS A 227 -7.96 -16.58 18.08
C LYS A 227 -9.34 -16.38 18.72
N ASP A 228 -9.36 -16.01 19.98
CA ASP A 228 -10.58 -15.82 20.77
C ASP A 228 -11.03 -14.35 20.83
N VAL A 229 -10.34 -13.44 20.12
CA VAL A 229 -10.72 -12.03 20.07
C VAL A 229 -11.88 -11.85 19.09
N MET A 230 -13.04 -11.52 19.65
CA MET A 230 -14.32 -11.36 18.95
C MET A 230 -14.81 -9.92 18.90
N ILE A 231 -14.10 -8.98 19.53
CA ILE A 231 -14.44 -7.55 19.53
C ILE A 231 -13.42 -6.73 18.73
N PRO A 232 -13.86 -5.63 18.08
CA PRO A 232 -12.95 -4.75 17.35
C PRO A 232 -11.88 -4.14 18.26
N ALA A 233 -10.65 -4.09 17.76
CA ALA A 233 -9.50 -3.49 18.44
C ALA A 233 -8.79 -2.50 17.52
N PHE A 234 -8.61 -1.27 18.00
CA PHE A 234 -7.98 -0.19 17.24
C PHE A 234 -6.88 0.49 18.05
N MET A 235 -5.93 1.13 17.36
CA MET A 235 -4.85 1.92 17.97
C MET A 235 -4.96 3.39 17.57
N MET A 236 -4.79 4.29 18.54
CA MET A 236 -4.63 5.74 18.32
C MET A 236 -3.20 6.18 18.58
N SER A 237 -2.78 7.29 17.94
CA SER A 237 -1.49 7.92 18.20
C SER A 237 -1.40 8.43 19.65
N ALA A 238 -0.18 8.57 20.17
CA ALA A 238 0.04 9.09 21.52
C ALA A 238 -0.50 10.52 21.68
N LYS A 239 -0.25 11.37 20.67
CA LYS A 239 -0.68 12.77 20.69
C LYS A 239 -2.19 12.91 20.78
N VAL A 240 -2.94 12.23 19.91
CA VAL A 240 -4.40 12.34 19.91
C VAL A 240 -5.01 11.57 21.08
N GLY A 241 -4.47 10.39 21.37
CA GLY A 241 -4.95 9.55 22.46
C GLY A 241 -4.85 10.19 23.84
N LYS A 242 -3.78 10.93 24.13
CA LYS A 242 -3.66 11.70 25.38
C LYS A 242 -4.78 12.73 25.54
N GLY A 243 -5.05 13.51 24.49
CA GLY A 243 -6.14 14.49 24.49
C GLY A 243 -7.51 13.82 24.63
N PHE A 244 -7.72 12.69 23.97
CA PHE A 244 -8.95 11.91 24.09
C PHE A 244 -9.17 11.37 25.51
N VAL A 245 -8.15 10.78 26.13
CA VAL A 245 -8.20 10.28 27.51
C VAL A 245 -8.51 11.41 28.49
N GLU A 246 -7.87 12.56 28.32
CA GLU A 246 -8.12 13.73 29.18
C GLU A 246 -9.55 14.25 29.03
N PHE A 247 -10.07 14.30 27.81
CA PHE A 247 -11.47 14.65 27.55
C PHE A 247 -12.44 13.66 28.23
N VAL A 248 -12.17 12.36 28.19
CA VAL A 248 -13.00 11.36 28.86
C VAL A 248 -12.95 11.49 30.38
N ARG A 249 -11.77 11.79 30.95
CA ARG A 249 -11.61 12.03 32.40
C ARG A 249 -12.39 13.26 32.87
N THR A 250 -12.28 14.36 32.15
CA THR A 250 -12.96 15.62 32.50
C THR A 250 -14.49 15.55 32.41
N LYS A 251 -15.03 14.60 31.63
CA LYS A 251 -16.47 14.39 31.45
C LYS A 251 -16.99 13.07 32.03
N ARG A 252 -16.31 12.52 33.03
CA ARG A 252 -16.67 11.20 33.60
C ARG A 252 -18.14 11.13 34.05
N ASP A 253 -18.65 12.19 34.68
CA ASP A 253 -20.00 12.23 35.23
C ASP A 253 -21.10 12.39 34.17
N GLU A 254 -20.77 12.96 33.00
CA GLU A 254 -21.71 13.15 31.88
C GLU A 254 -21.80 11.91 30.98
N GLY A 255 -20.77 11.06 31.01
CA GLY A 255 -20.59 9.97 30.05
C GLY A 255 -20.14 10.48 28.68
N VAL A 256 -19.05 9.92 28.16
CA VAL A 256 -18.57 10.25 26.81
C VAL A 256 -19.07 9.21 25.83
N LEU A 257 -19.71 9.67 24.76
CA LEU A 257 -20.23 8.84 23.69
C LEU A 257 -19.30 8.90 22.47
N ALA A 258 -18.97 7.75 21.91
CA ALA A 258 -18.18 7.64 20.68
C ALA A 258 -18.75 6.60 19.73
N ALA A 259 -18.67 6.87 18.43
CA ALA A 259 -18.94 5.92 17.36
C ALA A 259 -17.63 5.56 16.64
N ILE A 260 -17.57 4.36 16.07
CA ILE A 260 -16.42 3.90 15.27
C ILE A 260 -16.92 3.68 13.84
N ILE A 261 -16.31 4.35 12.89
CA ILE A 261 -16.62 4.29 11.47
C ILE A 261 -15.46 3.60 10.78
N VAL A 262 -15.73 2.45 10.19
CA VAL A 262 -14.76 1.66 9.42
C VAL A 262 -15.09 1.79 7.93
N ARG A 263 -14.16 2.35 7.16
CA ARG A 263 -14.25 2.53 5.71
C ARG A 263 -13.31 1.54 5.05
N LYS A 264 -13.86 0.52 4.38
CA LYS A 264 -13.08 -0.64 3.90
C LYS A 264 -12.30 -0.41 2.59
N ASP A 265 -12.65 0.64 1.85
CA ASP A 265 -12.09 0.95 0.54
C ASP A 265 -11.32 2.29 0.55
N ALA A 266 -10.84 2.71 1.73
CA ALA A 266 -10.40 4.09 1.97
C ALA A 266 -8.96 4.39 1.54
N ARG A 267 -8.32 3.49 0.79
CA ARG A 267 -6.98 3.72 0.24
C ARG A 267 -6.99 3.48 -1.27
N GLU A 268 -7.42 4.48 -2.02
CA GLU A 268 -7.15 4.60 -3.45
C GLU A 268 -5.69 5.01 -3.65
N CYS A 269 -5.01 4.36 -4.60
CA CYS A 269 -3.69 4.82 -5.01
C CYS A 269 -3.86 6.11 -5.83
N VAL A 270 -3.44 7.24 -5.29
CA VAL A 270 -3.60 8.57 -5.95
C VAL A 270 -2.91 8.68 -7.32
N ILE A 271 -2.02 7.74 -7.66
CA ILE A 271 -1.34 7.72 -8.96
C ILE A 271 -2.27 7.16 -10.05
N CYS A 272 -2.99 6.07 -9.77
CA CYS A 272 -3.86 5.40 -10.74
C CYS A 272 -5.36 5.57 -10.44
N GLN A 273 -5.71 6.12 -9.28
CA GLN A 273 -7.09 6.29 -8.78
C GLN A 273 -7.84 4.96 -8.68
N VAL A 274 -7.12 3.86 -8.42
CA VAL A 274 -7.68 2.53 -8.20
C VAL A 274 -7.49 2.13 -6.75
N GLU A 275 -8.46 1.42 -6.21
CA GLU A 275 -8.42 0.84 -4.87
C GLU A 275 -7.19 -0.07 -4.68
N MET A 276 -6.52 0.06 -3.54
CA MET A 276 -5.49 -0.87 -3.11
C MET A 276 -6.17 -2.00 -2.32
N SER A 277 -6.74 -3.01 -2.98
CA SER A 277 -7.45 -4.09 -2.28
C SER A 277 -6.51 -5.07 -1.55
N ILE A 278 -7.07 -5.82 -0.58
CA ILE A 278 -6.31 -6.80 0.21
C ILE A 278 -5.60 -7.82 -0.69
N GLY A 279 -4.34 -8.11 -0.39
CA GLY A 279 -3.49 -9.03 -1.15
C GLY A 279 -2.69 -8.35 -2.27
N MET A 280 -3.08 -7.14 -2.71
CA MET A 280 -2.31 -6.41 -3.72
C MET A 280 -0.96 -5.94 -3.19
N LYS A 281 0.07 -5.93 -4.03
CA LYS A 281 1.38 -5.43 -3.63
C LYS A 281 1.36 -3.90 -3.52
N VAL A 282 1.56 -3.40 -2.30
CA VAL A 282 1.65 -1.97 -1.99
C VAL A 282 3.02 -1.61 -1.44
N THR A 283 3.43 -0.39 -1.68
CA THR A 283 4.70 0.14 -1.18
C THR A 283 4.44 1.41 -0.39
N ARG A 284 5.09 1.51 0.76
CA ARG A 284 4.96 2.65 1.66
C ARG A 284 6.20 3.54 1.57
N MET A 285 5.96 4.84 1.37
CA MET A 285 7.02 5.86 1.45
C MET A 285 7.46 6.06 2.91
N PRO A 286 8.64 6.64 3.19
CA PRO A 286 9.08 6.93 4.56
C PRO A 286 8.11 7.85 5.31
N CYS A 287 7.44 8.74 4.58
CA CYS A 287 6.34 9.59 5.05
C CYS A 287 5.02 8.84 5.30
N GLN A 288 5.03 7.51 5.22
CA GLN A 288 3.94 6.60 5.55
C GLN A 288 2.76 6.55 4.56
N HIS A 289 2.77 7.33 3.49
CA HIS A 289 1.82 7.22 2.38
C HIS A 289 2.03 5.92 1.58
N MET A 290 0.92 5.30 1.15
CA MET A 290 0.92 4.03 0.43
C MET A 290 0.36 4.18 -0.98
N PHE A 291 0.88 3.34 -1.86
CA PHE A 291 0.58 3.31 -3.29
C PHE A 291 0.71 1.86 -3.77
N HIS A 292 0.09 1.49 -4.89
CA HIS A 292 0.46 0.24 -5.55
C HIS A 292 1.96 0.26 -5.86
N THR A 293 2.65 -0.85 -5.60
CA THR A 293 4.11 -0.94 -5.80
C THR A 293 4.50 -0.55 -7.22
N ALA A 294 3.76 -1.04 -8.22
CA ALA A 294 4.01 -0.73 -9.62
C ALA A 294 3.90 0.77 -9.90
N CYS A 295 2.82 1.41 -9.43
CA CYS A 295 2.57 2.83 -9.62
C CYS A 295 3.66 3.70 -8.97
N LEU A 296 4.03 3.38 -7.72
CA LEU A 296 5.07 4.13 -7.03
C LEU A 296 6.44 3.95 -7.68
N HIS A 297 6.78 2.73 -8.10
CA HIS A 297 8.06 2.48 -8.77
C HIS A 297 8.17 3.27 -10.07
N GLN A 298 7.09 3.31 -10.87
CA GLN A 298 7.06 4.11 -12.10
C GLN A 298 7.17 5.62 -11.80
N TRP A 299 6.52 6.10 -10.75
CA TRP A 299 6.64 7.48 -10.30
C TRP A 299 8.08 7.83 -9.87
N LEU A 300 8.71 6.94 -9.10
CA LEU A 300 10.07 7.13 -8.57
C LEU A 300 11.18 7.05 -9.63
N GLN A 301 10.87 6.51 -10.81
CA GLN A 301 11.75 6.59 -11.99
C GLN A 301 11.78 8.01 -12.59
N ILE A 302 10.78 8.85 -12.32
CA ILE A 302 10.70 10.22 -12.84
C ILE A 302 11.21 11.22 -11.79
N GLY A 303 10.88 11.01 -10.51
CA GLY A 303 11.28 11.90 -9.42
C GLY A 303 11.36 11.21 -8.07
N SER A 304 12.25 11.66 -7.21
CA SER A 304 12.51 11.02 -5.91
C SER A 304 11.60 11.49 -4.77
N SER A 305 10.36 11.87 -5.03
CA SER A 305 9.46 12.45 -4.01
C SER A 305 8.09 11.77 -3.93
N CYS A 306 7.48 11.82 -2.74
CA CYS A 306 6.14 11.29 -2.49
C CYS A 306 5.06 12.06 -3.28
N PRO A 307 4.17 11.38 -4.03
CA PRO A 307 3.08 12.02 -4.77
C PRO A 307 2.10 12.85 -3.91
N ILE A 308 1.96 12.52 -2.62
CA ILE A 308 0.99 13.19 -1.73
C ILE A 308 1.63 14.38 -1.02
N CYS A 309 2.78 14.18 -0.36
CA CYS A 309 3.36 15.19 0.53
C CYS A 309 4.73 15.71 0.09
N ARG A 310 5.25 15.25 -1.06
CA ARG A 310 6.54 15.66 -1.64
C ARG A 310 7.78 15.40 -0.78
N VAL A 311 7.66 14.61 0.30
CA VAL A 311 8.83 14.13 1.05
C VAL A 311 9.74 13.35 0.11
N GLU A 312 11.02 13.74 0.09
CA GLU A 312 12.03 13.18 -0.81
C GLU A 312 12.72 11.94 -0.24
N ILE A 313 13.19 11.07 -1.12
CA ILE A 313 14.08 9.94 -0.84
C ILE A 313 15.39 10.11 -1.63
N PRO A 314 16.48 9.41 -1.26
CA PRO A 314 17.76 9.59 -1.94
C PRO A 314 17.66 9.42 -3.46
N ALA A 315 18.13 10.42 -4.20
CA ALA A 315 18.14 10.42 -5.66
C ALA A 315 19.37 9.70 -6.23
N LYS A 316 19.28 9.25 -7.48
CA LYS A 316 20.41 8.66 -8.21
C LYS A 316 21.52 9.71 -8.37
N ARG A 317 22.75 9.37 -7.98
CA ARG A 317 23.91 10.27 -8.17
C ARG A 317 24.20 10.39 -9.68
N PRO A 318 24.48 11.60 -10.19
CA PRO A 318 24.98 11.75 -11.54
C PRO A 318 26.34 11.06 -11.65
N THR A 319 26.49 10.18 -12.64
CA THR A 319 27.78 9.59 -13.00
C THR A 319 28.63 10.68 -13.66
N HIS A 320 29.32 11.47 -12.85
CA HIS A 320 30.42 12.28 -13.36
C HIS A 320 31.67 11.41 -13.43
N THR A 321 32.19 11.24 -14.65
CA THR A 321 33.53 10.73 -14.92
C THR A 321 34.54 11.54 -14.09
N SER A 322 35.41 10.84 -13.39
CA SER A 322 36.31 11.35 -12.36
C SER A 322 37.24 12.47 -12.83
N SER A 323 37.35 13.54 -12.04
CA SER A 323 38.62 14.22 -11.82
C SER A 323 38.63 15.00 -10.49
N ALA A 324 39.36 14.44 -9.53
CA ALA A 324 40.16 15.08 -8.47
C ALA A 324 39.66 16.33 -7.72
N THR A 325 39.56 16.14 -6.39
CA THR A 325 39.96 17.07 -5.32
C THR A 325 39.10 18.31 -5.05
N SER A 326 38.35 18.29 -3.95
CA SER A 326 38.73 19.05 -2.74
C SER A 326 37.75 18.80 -1.59
N GLN A 327 38.31 18.59 -0.42
CA GLN A 327 37.68 18.36 0.87
C GLN A 327 36.82 19.56 1.28
N ASN A 328 35.49 19.41 1.42
CA ASN A 328 34.66 20.16 2.38
C ASN A 328 33.16 19.75 2.34
N ALA A 329 32.85 18.49 2.66
CA ALA A 329 31.47 18.03 2.78
C ALA A 329 31.14 17.37 4.14
N GLN A 330 31.97 17.60 5.17
CA GLN A 330 31.76 17.04 6.52
C GLN A 330 30.73 17.82 7.37
N GLN A 331 29.86 18.66 6.80
CA GLN A 331 28.91 19.49 7.57
C GLN A 331 27.45 19.47 7.05
N ARG A 332 27.01 18.40 6.40
CA ARG A 332 25.57 18.11 6.33
C ARG A 332 25.36 16.69 6.83
N GLY A 333 24.63 16.59 7.95
CA GLY A 333 24.43 15.37 8.71
C GLY A 333 23.96 14.21 7.84
N ASP A 334 24.90 13.33 7.53
CA ASP A 334 24.63 11.97 7.10
C ASP A 334 24.07 11.22 8.31
N PHE A 335 22.75 11.27 8.49
CA PHE A 335 22.05 10.27 9.29
C PHE A 335 21.87 9.03 8.41
N ALA A 336 22.72 8.04 8.64
CA ALA A 336 22.63 6.75 7.98
C ALA A 336 21.37 6.01 8.46
N TRP A 337 20.39 5.87 7.56
CA TRP A 337 19.14 5.14 7.77
C TRP A 337 19.30 3.65 8.12
N SER A 338 20.52 3.11 8.05
CA SER A 338 20.85 1.72 8.41
C SER A 338 20.70 1.41 9.90
N GLU A 339 20.60 2.40 10.78
CA GLU A 339 20.51 2.18 12.24
C GLU A 339 19.08 2.00 12.78
N TRP A 340 18.04 2.18 11.97
CA TRP A 340 16.62 2.10 12.42
C TRP A 340 15.99 0.70 12.38
N PHE A 341 16.65 -0.28 11.75
CA PHE A 341 16.12 -1.64 11.57
C PHE A 341 16.98 -2.74 12.21
N SER A 342 17.81 -2.39 13.21
CA SER A 342 18.48 -3.36 14.10
C SER A 342 17.75 -3.48 15.43
#